data_AF-A0A1I5NT16-F1
#
_entry.id   AF-A0A1I5NT16-F1
#
_cell.length_a   1.000
_cell.length_b   1.000
_cell.length_c   1.000
_cell.angle_alpha   90.00
_cell.angle_beta   90.00
_cell.angle_gamma   90.00
#
_symmetry.space_group_name_H-M   'P 1'
#
loop_
_entity.id
_entity.type
_entity.pdbx_description
1 polymer ?
#
loop_
_entity_poly.entity_id
_entity_poly.type
_entity_poly.pdbx_seq_one_letter_code
_entity_poly.pdbx_strand_id
1 'polypeptide(L)'
;MTDTRLLQATALALTLAAGAATAQEATQAAPTEGADTQAPTETQQAQPADALVATVGDAEIMTSDVRAAIGALPAQMRSQPPEMLVPFAIEQLVLRELIYQAAQAENLGEDPEVVALVEEAGQAAEQDAMVQVWLQRELDAAVTDETVQQTYDQLQTGSDAELPPLEELRPQIEQQLRRQTVEDLRTGLQDDVRVMFYGPDGQPLAAEPAATGGGDTADQNGADAGGADQGGAEMDGDTTGRSQ
;
A
#
# COMPACT_ATOMS: atom_id res chain seq x y z
N MET A 1 -40.85 -13.11 52.97
CA MET A 1 -39.44 -12.86 53.35
C MET A 1 -38.93 -11.73 52.46
N THR A 2 -38.99 -10.52 53.01
CA THR A 2 -38.12 -9.34 52.75
C THR A 2 -36.64 -9.77 52.74
N ASP A 3 -35.69 -9.23 51.97
CA ASP A 3 -35.23 -7.84 51.76
C ASP A 3 -34.38 -7.77 50.45
N THR A 4 -34.38 -6.74 49.57
CA THR A 4 -34.02 -5.30 49.64
C THR A 4 -32.53 -4.98 49.29
N ARG A 5 -32.34 -4.15 48.25
CA ARG A 5 -31.23 -3.19 47.88
C ARG A 5 -30.25 -3.58 46.76
N LEU A 6 -30.20 -2.92 45.57
CA LEU A 6 -30.05 -1.49 45.14
C LEU A 6 -28.58 -1.11 44.85
N LEU A 7 -28.33 -0.67 43.58
CA LEU A 7 -27.55 0.51 43.15
C LEU A 7 -25.99 0.45 43.29
N GLN A 8 -25.12 0.97 42.40
CA GLN A 8 -25.19 1.97 41.33
C GLN A 8 -24.14 1.76 40.24
N ALA A 9 -24.45 2.29 39.05
CA ALA A 9 -23.51 2.69 38.01
C ALA A 9 -22.79 3.99 38.38
N THR A 10 -21.53 4.13 37.98
CA THR A 10 -20.81 5.42 38.01
C THR A 10 -19.98 5.59 36.74
N ALA A 11 -20.54 6.36 35.82
CA ALA A 11 -19.78 7.10 34.82
C ALA A 11 -19.33 8.42 35.45
N LEU A 12 -18.07 8.82 35.23
CA LEU A 12 -17.58 10.13 35.61
C LEU A 12 -17.02 10.82 34.37
N ALA A 13 -17.81 11.74 33.83
CA ALA A 13 -17.37 12.82 32.96
C ALA A 13 -17.46 14.12 33.77
N LEU A 14 -16.40 14.93 33.76
CA LEU A 14 -16.47 16.32 34.21
C LEU A 14 -15.71 17.21 33.21
N THR A 15 -16.42 18.23 32.77
CA THR A 15 -16.09 19.18 31.71
C THR A 15 -15.76 20.58 32.28
N LEU A 16 -14.97 21.31 31.48
CA LEU A 16 -14.88 22.78 31.32
C LEU A 16 -14.19 23.66 32.39
N ALA A 17 -13.10 24.33 31.94
CA ALA A 17 -12.88 25.75 32.20
C ALA A 17 -12.13 26.40 31.01
N ALA A 18 -12.63 27.56 30.59
CA ALA A 18 -12.17 28.37 29.46
C ALA A 18 -10.96 29.24 29.81
N GLY A 19 -10.15 29.58 28.81
CA GLY A 19 -9.11 30.61 28.89
C GLY A 19 -8.67 31.05 27.49
N ALA A 20 -9.24 32.16 27.01
CA ALA A 20 -8.76 32.88 25.84
C ALA A 20 -7.65 33.86 26.27
N ALA A 21 -6.52 33.87 25.57
CA ALA A 21 -5.54 34.95 25.62
C ALA A 21 -4.80 35.08 24.27
N THR A 22 -5.31 36.01 23.45
CA THR A 22 -4.59 36.98 22.60
C THR A 22 -3.24 36.61 21.97
N ALA A 23 -3.28 36.54 20.63
CA ALA A 23 -2.35 37.16 19.67
C ALA A 23 -1.06 37.80 20.21
N GLN A 24 0.08 37.31 19.70
CA GLN A 24 1.25 38.15 19.44
C GLN A 24 1.65 37.98 17.98
N GLU A 25 1.16 38.90 17.17
CA GLU A 25 1.63 39.16 15.81
C GLU A 25 2.91 40.00 15.91
N ALA A 26 4.00 39.53 15.32
CA ALA A 26 5.12 40.37 14.92
C ALA A 26 5.66 39.85 13.59
N THR A 27 5.08 40.42 12.53
CA THR A 27 5.61 40.52 11.17
C THR A 27 7.12 40.79 11.13
N GLN A 28 7.85 39.96 10.37
CA GLN A 28 8.92 40.46 9.50
C GLN A 28 9.06 39.56 8.26
N ALA A 29 8.65 40.09 7.12
CA ALA A 29 9.02 39.62 5.78
C ALA A 29 10.39 40.24 5.43
N ALA A 30 11.41 39.42 5.09
CA ALA A 30 11.96 39.18 3.74
C ALA A 30 13.46 39.58 3.72
N PRO A 31 14.28 39.23 2.71
CA PRO A 31 14.37 38.03 1.87
C PRO A 31 15.75 37.34 2.03
N THR A 32 15.87 36.04 1.75
CA THR A 32 17.18 35.46 1.36
C THR A 32 16.97 34.59 0.13
N GLU A 33 17.31 35.22 -0.98
CA GLU A 33 17.84 34.64 -2.19
C GLU A 33 18.93 33.62 -1.83
N GLY A 34 18.76 32.40 -2.31
CA GLY A 34 19.57 31.24 -1.96
C GLY A 34 18.89 29.98 -2.49
N ALA A 35 18.70 29.95 -3.81
CA ALA A 35 18.34 28.75 -4.54
C ALA A 35 19.50 27.75 -4.39
N ASP A 36 19.40 26.88 -3.39
CA ASP A 36 20.07 25.59 -3.41
C ASP A 36 18.99 24.56 -3.76
N THR A 37 18.83 24.38 -5.06
CA THR A 37 18.17 23.24 -5.68
C THR A 37 18.89 21.99 -5.20
N GLN A 38 18.41 21.41 -4.10
CA GLN A 38 18.69 20.01 -3.81
C GLN A 38 17.89 19.19 -4.82
N ALA A 39 18.50 18.99 -5.99
CA ALA A 39 18.16 17.84 -6.82
C ALA A 39 18.26 16.60 -5.92
N PRO A 40 17.29 15.67 -5.96
CA PRO A 40 17.54 14.34 -5.46
C PRO A 40 18.58 13.75 -6.40
N THR A 41 19.85 13.86 -6.03
CA THR A 41 20.88 12.99 -6.56
C THR A 41 20.50 11.61 -6.07
N GLU A 42 19.74 10.86 -6.89
CA GLU A 42 19.75 9.42 -6.86
C GLU A 42 21.22 9.01 -6.99
N THR A 43 21.84 8.87 -5.82
CA THR A 43 23.14 8.24 -5.71
C THR A 43 22.82 6.79 -5.98
N GLN A 44 22.83 6.44 -7.27
CA GLN A 44 22.92 5.08 -7.74
C GLN A 44 24.22 4.57 -7.10
N GLN A 45 24.10 4.04 -5.88
CA GLN A 45 25.22 3.43 -5.18
C GLN A 45 25.65 2.30 -6.10
N ALA A 46 26.78 2.51 -6.77
CA ALA A 46 27.48 1.46 -7.49
C ALA A 46 27.48 0.25 -6.55
N GLN A 47 26.77 -0.80 -6.95
CA GLN A 47 26.65 -1.99 -6.13
C GLN A 47 28.09 -2.41 -5.83
N PRO A 48 28.49 -2.51 -4.55
CA PRO A 48 29.84 -2.89 -4.25
C PRO A 48 30.09 -4.23 -4.93
N ALA A 49 31.23 -4.32 -5.64
CA ALA A 49 31.63 -5.50 -6.36
C ALA A 49 31.49 -6.71 -5.45
N ASP A 50 30.96 -7.81 -6.01
CA ASP A 50 30.73 -9.00 -5.21
C ASP A 50 32.08 -9.61 -4.84
N ALA A 51 32.40 -9.56 -3.56
CA ALA A 51 33.70 -9.93 -3.03
C ALA A 51 33.52 -11.14 -2.11
N LEU A 52 34.53 -12.02 -2.11
CA LEU A 52 34.57 -13.16 -1.22
C LEU A 52 34.78 -12.70 0.23
N VAL A 53 33.88 -13.10 1.12
CA VAL A 53 33.88 -12.68 2.53
C VAL A 53 34.27 -13.83 3.46
N ALA A 54 33.82 -15.06 3.15
CA ALA A 54 34.17 -16.26 3.91
C ALA A 54 34.10 -17.51 3.01
N THR A 55 34.70 -18.61 3.48
CA THR A 55 34.61 -19.93 2.82
C THR A 55 34.32 -21.00 3.86
N VAL A 56 33.49 -21.99 3.50
CA VAL A 56 33.09 -23.12 4.37
C VAL A 56 33.21 -24.41 3.56
N GLY A 57 34.38 -25.06 3.62
CA GLY A 57 34.70 -26.15 2.71
C GLY A 57 34.83 -25.63 1.28
N ASP A 58 34.01 -26.16 0.37
CA ASP A 58 33.95 -25.71 -1.03
C ASP A 58 32.93 -24.57 -1.26
N ALA A 59 32.13 -24.22 -0.26
CA ALA A 59 31.13 -23.15 -0.36
C ALA A 59 31.79 -21.78 -0.13
N GLU A 60 31.62 -20.87 -1.08
CA GLU A 60 32.07 -19.49 -1.00
C GLU A 60 30.91 -18.57 -0.56
N ILE A 61 31.14 -17.71 0.43
CA ILE A 61 30.16 -16.74 0.93
C ILE A 61 30.57 -15.35 0.44
N MET A 62 29.70 -14.72 -0.34
CA MET A 62 29.96 -13.46 -1.01
C MET A 62 29.31 -12.26 -0.30
N THR A 63 29.73 -11.05 -0.66
CA THR A 63 29.15 -9.79 -0.16
C THR A 63 27.66 -9.70 -0.52
N SER A 64 27.23 -10.24 -1.65
CA SER A 64 25.84 -10.35 -2.07
C SER A 64 25.02 -11.23 -1.12
N ASP A 65 25.54 -12.38 -0.71
CA ASP A 65 24.90 -13.29 0.24
C ASP A 65 24.69 -12.63 1.60
N VAL A 66 25.74 -11.95 2.11
CA VAL A 66 25.67 -11.23 3.38
C VAL A 66 24.59 -10.13 3.33
N ARG A 67 24.50 -9.41 2.20
CA ARG A 67 23.47 -8.38 2.01
C ARG A 67 22.07 -8.97 1.94
N ALA A 68 21.90 -10.09 1.24
CA ALA A 68 20.62 -10.81 1.18
C ALA A 68 20.21 -11.29 2.58
N ALA A 69 21.15 -11.84 3.36
CA ALA A 69 20.92 -12.26 4.73
C ALA A 69 20.50 -11.09 5.64
N ILE A 70 21.15 -9.93 5.55
CA ILE A 70 20.76 -8.72 6.28
C ILE A 70 19.37 -8.24 5.83
N GLY A 71 19.06 -8.31 4.54
CA GLY A 71 17.76 -7.95 3.98
C GLY A 71 16.61 -8.82 4.51
N ALA A 72 16.89 -10.10 4.78
CA ALA A 72 15.94 -11.05 5.36
C ALA A 72 15.69 -10.84 6.87
N LEU A 73 16.49 -10.00 7.56
CA LEU A 73 16.31 -9.77 8.99
C LEU A 73 15.01 -8.99 9.28
N PRO A 74 14.37 -9.24 10.44
CA PRO A 74 13.25 -8.43 10.92
C PRO A 74 13.60 -6.94 10.96
N ALA A 75 12.63 -6.06 10.69
CA ALA A 75 12.85 -4.62 10.61
C ALA A 75 13.54 -4.02 11.84
N GLN A 76 13.23 -4.53 13.04
CA GLN A 76 13.85 -4.11 14.29
C GLN A 76 15.36 -4.39 14.34
N MET A 77 15.81 -5.51 13.75
CA MET A 77 17.23 -5.86 13.68
C MET A 77 17.94 -5.10 12.57
N ARG A 78 17.27 -4.82 11.44
CA ARG A 78 17.84 -4.02 10.35
C ARG A 78 18.19 -2.58 10.76
N SER A 79 17.59 -2.07 11.82
CA SER A 79 17.92 -0.76 12.41
C SER A 79 19.22 -0.75 13.23
N GLN A 80 19.84 -1.91 13.48
CA GLN A 80 21.13 -1.97 14.17
C GLN A 80 22.26 -1.46 13.25
N PRO A 81 23.36 -0.95 13.83
CA PRO A 81 24.50 -0.49 13.03
C PRO A 81 25.09 -1.61 12.15
N PRO A 82 25.48 -1.30 10.90
CA PRO A 82 26.00 -2.31 9.97
C PRO A 82 27.28 -2.97 10.48
N GLU A 83 28.08 -2.29 11.30
CA GLU A 83 29.32 -2.81 11.89
C GLU A 83 29.06 -4.04 12.77
N MET A 84 27.86 -4.15 13.34
CA MET A 84 27.44 -5.30 14.14
C MET A 84 26.67 -6.32 13.31
N LEU A 85 25.88 -5.87 12.33
CA LEU A 85 25.03 -6.75 11.51
C LEU A 85 25.82 -7.59 10.51
N VAL A 86 26.85 -7.02 9.88
CA VAL A 86 27.68 -7.72 8.89
C VAL A 86 28.38 -8.94 9.48
N PRO A 87 29.15 -8.85 10.58
CA PRO A 87 29.79 -10.04 11.17
C PRO A 87 28.77 -11.07 11.64
N PHE A 88 27.65 -10.63 12.21
CA PHE A 88 26.57 -11.53 12.62
C PHE A 88 25.95 -12.29 11.43
N ALA A 89 25.70 -11.61 10.31
CA ALA A 89 25.15 -12.23 9.11
C ALA A 89 26.13 -13.25 8.50
N ILE A 90 27.43 -12.96 8.50
CA ILE A 90 28.46 -13.92 8.07
C ILE A 90 28.43 -15.17 8.94
N GLU A 91 28.42 -15.02 10.28
CA GLU A 91 28.35 -16.16 11.21
C GLU A 91 27.08 -17.01 10.98
N GLN A 92 25.92 -16.36 10.76
CA GLN A 92 24.67 -17.04 10.47
C GLN A 92 24.73 -17.82 9.14
N LEU A 93 25.33 -17.25 8.10
CA LEU A 93 25.50 -17.92 6.80
C LEU A 93 26.44 -19.13 6.92
N VAL A 94 27.55 -18.98 7.66
CA VAL A 94 28.48 -20.08 7.94
C VAL A 94 27.77 -21.20 8.69
N LEU A 95 27.02 -20.88 9.75
CA LEU A 95 26.29 -21.89 10.52
C LEU A 95 25.25 -22.62 9.64
N ARG A 96 24.49 -21.88 8.83
CA ARG A 96 23.53 -22.46 7.88
C ARG A 96 24.20 -23.45 6.94
N GLU A 97 25.36 -23.07 6.39
CA GLU A 97 26.11 -23.92 5.47
C GLU A 97 26.62 -25.19 6.15
N LEU A 98 27.14 -25.08 7.38
CA LEU A 98 27.55 -26.25 8.17
C LEU A 98 26.38 -27.21 8.45
N ILE A 99 25.19 -26.68 8.78
CA ILE A 99 23.98 -27.48 8.99
C ILE A 99 23.54 -28.14 7.68
N TYR A 100 23.60 -27.41 6.56
CA TYR A 100 23.25 -27.93 5.25
C TYR A 100 24.17 -29.09 4.84
N GLN A 101 25.49 -28.95 5.03
CA GLN A 101 26.45 -30.02 4.77
C GLN A 101 26.20 -31.24 5.65
N ALA A 102 25.84 -31.04 6.93
CA ALA A 102 25.45 -32.14 7.81
C ALA A 102 24.16 -32.86 7.31
N ALA A 103 23.14 -32.10 6.90
CA ALA A 103 21.91 -32.65 6.33
C ALA A 103 22.16 -33.42 5.02
N GLN A 104 23.06 -32.93 4.17
CA GLN A 104 23.48 -33.62 2.95
C GLN A 104 24.21 -34.92 3.25
N ALA A 105 25.09 -34.94 4.26
CA ALA A 105 25.80 -36.15 4.67
C ALA A 105 24.85 -37.25 5.19
N GLU A 106 23.70 -36.86 5.75
CA GLU A 106 22.62 -37.76 6.16
C GLU A 106 21.64 -38.10 5.01
N ASN A 107 21.87 -37.61 3.80
CA ASN A 107 21.02 -37.79 2.61
C ASN A 107 19.56 -37.29 2.80
N LEU A 108 19.37 -36.21 3.57
CA LEU A 108 18.03 -35.62 3.77
C LEU A 108 17.39 -35.15 2.45
N GLY A 109 18.15 -34.95 1.37
CA GLY A 109 17.60 -34.62 0.06
C GLY A 109 16.70 -35.71 -0.55
N GLU A 110 16.80 -36.95 -0.08
CA GLU A 110 15.92 -38.06 -0.50
C GLU A 110 14.74 -38.27 0.47
N ASP A 111 14.72 -37.52 1.59
CA ASP A 111 13.64 -37.61 2.56
C ASP A 111 12.33 -37.09 1.96
N PRO A 112 11.20 -37.81 2.11
CA PRO A 112 9.93 -37.42 1.51
C PRO A 112 9.42 -36.06 2.00
N GLU A 113 9.74 -35.64 3.22
CA GLU A 113 9.36 -34.32 3.74
C GLU A 113 10.13 -33.22 3.02
N VAL A 114 11.44 -33.39 2.82
CA VAL A 114 12.28 -32.42 2.08
C VAL A 114 11.87 -32.36 0.61
N VAL A 115 11.64 -33.51 -0.03
CA VAL A 115 11.19 -33.56 -1.44
C VAL A 115 9.87 -32.82 -1.60
N ALA A 116 8.89 -33.05 -0.71
CA ALA A 116 7.61 -32.36 -0.77
C ALA A 116 7.75 -30.84 -0.60
N LEU A 117 8.58 -30.39 0.37
CA LEU A 117 8.85 -28.97 0.59
C LEU A 117 9.51 -28.31 -0.62
N VAL A 118 10.47 -28.98 -1.26
CA VAL A 118 11.15 -28.46 -2.46
C VAL A 118 10.21 -28.42 -3.65
N GLU A 119 9.35 -29.44 -3.84
CA GLU A 119 8.37 -29.46 -4.91
C GLU A 119 7.35 -28.32 -4.76
N GLU A 120 6.78 -28.14 -3.56
CA GLU A 120 5.82 -27.06 -3.28
C GLU A 120 6.47 -25.68 -3.49
N ALA A 121 7.66 -25.47 -2.93
CA ALA A 121 8.40 -24.22 -3.10
C ALA A 121 8.77 -23.97 -4.57
N GLY A 122 9.15 -25.03 -5.30
CA GLY A 122 9.50 -24.97 -6.72
C GLY A 122 8.30 -24.58 -7.59
N GLN A 123 7.12 -25.15 -7.33
CA GLN A 123 5.89 -24.81 -8.04
C GLN A 123 5.49 -23.34 -7.82
N ALA A 124 5.57 -22.85 -6.58
CA ALA A 124 5.30 -21.43 -6.30
C ALA A 124 6.31 -20.51 -7.01
N ALA A 125 7.61 -20.82 -6.92
CA ALA A 125 8.65 -20.04 -7.58
C ALA A 125 8.53 -20.05 -9.11
N GLU A 126 8.14 -21.18 -9.71
CA GLU A 126 7.90 -21.29 -11.15
C GLU A 126 6.73 -20.40 -11.56
N GLN A 127 5.59 -20.46 -10.86
CA GLN A 127 4.43 -19.63 -11.14
C GLN A 127 4.77 -18.14 -11.07
N ASP A 128 5.45 -17.71 -10.01
CA ASP A 128 5.87 -16.33 -9.84
C ASP A 128 6.82 -15.88 -10.95
N ALA A 129 7.81 -16.71 -11.30
CA ALA A 129 8.75 -16.42 -12.38
C ALA A 129 8.04 -16.33 -13.75
N MET A 130 7.08 -17.20 -14.02
CA MET A 130 6.27 -17.16 -15.25
C MET A 130 5.49 -15.85 -15.34
N VAL A 131 4.79 -15.46 -14.28
CA VAL A 131 4.02 -14.21 -14.23
C VAL A 131 4.94 -13.01 -14.41
N GLN A 132 6.06 -12.96 -13.70
CA GLN A 132 7.01 -11.85 -13.77
C GLN A 132 7.60 -11.70 -15.18
N VAL A 133 8.12 -12.78 -15.76
CA VAL A 133 8.74 -12.74 -17.09
C VAL A 133 7.73 -12.39 -18.17
N TRP A 134 6.53 -12.95 -18.10
CA TRP A 134 5.50 -12.64 -19.09
C TRP A 134 5.03 -11.18 -18.99
N LEU A 135 4.71 -10.70 -17.77
CA LEU A 135 4.30 -9.31 -17.56
C LEU A 135 5.39 -8.33 -18.02
N GLN A 136 6.65 -8.59 -17.65
CA GLN A 136 7.75 -7.72 -18.07
C GLN A 136 7.85 -7.64 -19.59
N ARG A 137 7.73 -8.77 -20.29
CA ARG A 137 7.76 -8.80 -21.76
C ARG A 137 6.60 -8.02 -22.39
N GLU A 138 5.40 -8.15 -21.83
CA GLU A 138 4.24 -7.38 -22.31
C GLU A 138 4.43 -5.87 -22.10
N LEU A 139 4.94 -5.46 -20.93
CA LEU A 139 5.24 -4.06 -20.65
C LEU A 139 6.33 -3.50 -21.57
N ASP A 140 7.41 -4.25 -21.80
CA ASP A 140 8.50 -3.85 -22.68
C ASP A 140 8.03 -3.76 -24.15
N ALA A 141 7.13 -4.65 -24.58
CA ALA A 141 6.53 -4.61 -25.90
C ALA A 141 5.58 -3.42 -26.11
N ALA A 142 4.92 -2.95 -25.05
CA ALA A 142 4.04 -1.79 -25.12
C ALA A 142 4.79 -0.46 -25.12
N VAL A 143 5.95 -0.40 -24.46
CA VAL A 143 6.77 0.82 -24.30
C VAL A 143 7.88 0.85 -25.35
N THR A 144 7.50 1.12 -26.60
CA THR A 144 8.47 1.33 -27.69
C THR A 144 8.65 2.81 -27.97
N ASP A 145 9.76 3.17 -28.62
CA ASP A 145 10.01 4.56 -29.05
C ASP A 145 8.87 5.09 -29.94
N GLU A 146 8.29 4.22 -30.76
CA GLU A 146 7.14 4.54 -31.62
C GLU A 146 5.89 4.86 -30.78
N THR A 147 5.52 4.01 -29.81
CA THR A 147 4.37 4.26 -28.93
C THR A 147 4.56 5.50 -28.06
N VAL A 148 5.79 5.76 -27.61
CA VAL A 148 6.13 6.96 -26.85
C VAL A 148 5.93 8.21 -27.69
N GLN A 149 6.46 8.23 -28.91
CA GLN A 149 6.29 9.35 -29.83
C GLN A 149 4.81 9.56 -30.20
N GLN A 150 4.09 8.49 -30.51
CA GLN A 150 2.66 8.56 -30.84
C GLN A 150 1.83 9.11 -29.68
N THR A 151 2.17 8.76 -28.43
CA THR A 151 1.48 9.29 -27.25
C THR A 151 1.77 10.78 -27.05
N TYR A 152 3.01 11.22 -27.30
CA TYR A 152 3.37 12.64 -27.27
C TYR A 152 2.60 13.45 -28.32
N ASP A 153 2.56 12.96 -29.56
CA ASP A 153 1.83 13.61 -30.66
C ASP A 153 0.33 13.76 -30.33
N GLN A 154 -0.26 12.73 -29.72
CA GLN A 154 -1.66 12.76 -29.25
C GLN A 154 -1.88 13.84 -28.17
N LEU A 155 -0.98 13.92 -27.17
CA LEU A 155 -1.05 14.96 -26.14
C LEU A 155 -0.96 16.36 -26.76
N GLN A 156 -0.12 16.54 -27.78
CA GLN A 156 0.04 17.81 -28.47
C GLN A 156 -1.20 18.22 -29.24
N THR A 157 -1.85 17.28 -29.93
CA THR A 157 -3.12 17.57 -30.62
C THR A 157 -4.30 17.83 -29.69
N GLY A 158 -4.27 17.28 -28.47
CA GLY A 158 -5.32 17.45 -27.46
C GLY A 158 -5.15 18.69 -26.57
N SER A 159 -4.02 19.39 -26.66
CA SER A 159 -3.67 20.50 -25.77
C SER A 159 -3.46 21.80 -26.54
N ASP A 160 -4.17 22.87 -26.15
CA ASP A 160 -3.90 24.24 -26.64
C ASP A 160 -2.68 24.89 -25.95
N ALA A 161 -2.02 24.19 -25.04
CA ALA A 161 -0.85 24.64 -24.29
C ALA A 161 0.46 24.13 -24.92
N GLU A 162 1.52 24.95 -24.83
CA GLU A 162 2.86 24.55 -25.25
C GLU A 162 3.37 23.41 -24.36
N LEU A 163 3.54 22.21 -24.93
CA LEU A 163 4.04 21.05 -24.22
C LEU A 163 5.56 21.12 -24.06
N PRO A 164 6.11 20.62 -22.93
CA PRO A 164 7.55 20.38 -22.81
C PRO A 164 8.06 19.47 -23.94
N PRO A 165 9.37 19.48 -24.24
CA PRO A 165 9.95 18.62 -25.25
C PRO A 165 9.80 17.13 -24.87
N LEU A 166 9.76 16.25 -25.88
CA LEU A 166 9.60 14.81 -25.69
C LEU A 166 10.59 14.22 -24.68
N GLU A 167 11.83 14.68 -24.66
CA GLU A 167 12.86 14.19 -23.73
C GLU A 167 12.47 14.36 -22.25
N GLU A 168 11.81 15.47 -21.91
CA GLU A 168 11.37 15.76 -20.54
C GLU A 168 10.12 14.94 -20.17
N LEU A 169 9.24 14.68 -21.15
CA LEU A 169 8.01 13.92 -20.93
C LEU A 169 8.14 12.41 -21.14
N ARG A 170 9.18 11.93 -21.82
CA ARG A 170 9.43 10.51 -22.09
C ARG A 170 9.23 9.65 -20.84
N PRO A 171 9.88 9.89 -19.69
CA PRO A 171 9.68 9.04 -18.51
C PRO A 171 8.23 9.03 -18.00
N GLN A 172 7.49 10.14 -18.17
CA GLN A 172 6.08 10.22 -17.80
C GLN A 172 5.19 9.46 -18.78
N ILE A 173 5.46 9.57 -20.08
CA ILE A 173 4.75 8.83 -21.15
C ILE A 173 5.00 7.33 -21.00
N GLU A 174 6.24 6.91 -20.79
CA GLU A 174 6.58 5.50 -20.56
C GLU A 174 5.85 4.95 -19.33
N GLN A 175 5.80 5.70 -18.22
CA GLN A 175 5.04 5.29 -17.04
C GLN A 175 3.54 5.17 -17.34
N GLN A 176 2.97 6.12 -18.10
CA GLN A 176 1.57 6.10 -18.50
C GLN A 176 1.26 4.87 -19.36
N LEU A 177 2.09 4.58 -20.36
CA LEU A 177 1.96 3.40 -21.22
C LEU A 177 2.01 2.11 -20.41
N ARG A 178 2.93 1.98 -19.45
CA ARG A 178 2.99 0.80 -18.57
C ARG A 178 1.71 0.65 -17.75
N ARG A 179 1.21 1.74 -17.16
CA ARG A 179 -0.02 1.71 -16.39
C ARG A 179 -1.20 1.26 -17.25
N GLN A 180 -1.33 1.83 -18.44
CA GLN A 180 -2.40 1.49 -19.38
C GLN A 180 -2.33 0.01 -19.80
N THR A 181 -1.12 -0.47 -20.11
CA THR A 181 -0.89 -1.88 -20.48
C THR A 181 -1.37 -2.81 -19.37
N VAL A 182 -1.08 -2.53 -18.10
CA VAL A 182 -1.55 -3.38 -16.98
C VAL A 182 -3.07 -3.43 -16.89
N GLU A 183 -3.75 -2.30 -17.09
CA GLU A 183 -5.22 -2.24 -17.07
C GLU A 183 -5.83 -3.00 -18.26
N ASP A 184 -5.22 -2.87 -19.44
CA ASP A 184 -5.64 -3.58 -20.66
C ASP A 184 -5.43 -5.09 -20.50
N LEU A 185 -4.29 -5.51 -19.94
CA LEU A 185 -4.01 -6.91 -19.61
C LEU A 185 -5.02 -7.47 -18.61
N ARG A 186 -5.33 -6.74 -17.54
CA ARG A 186 -6.34 -7.16 -16.55
C ARG A 186 -7.68 -7.40 -17.21
N THR A 187 -8.12 -6.47 -18.06
CA THR A 187 -9.42 -6.54 -18.72
C THR A 187 -9.43 -7.70 -19.71
N GLY A 188 -8.47 -7.76 -20.62
CA GLY A 188 -8.41 -8.79 -21.66
C GLY A 188 -8.26 -10.21 -21.11
N LEU A 189 -7.52 -10.40 -20.01
CA LEU A 189 -7.39 -11.71 -19.36
C LEU A 189 -8.65 -12.11 -18.56
N GLN A 190 -9.45 -11.15 -18.11
CA GLN A 190 -10.70 -11.40 -17.39
C GLN A 190 -11.89 -11.69 -18.30
N ASP A 191 -11.86 -11.22 -19.56
CA ASP A 191 -12.97 -11.40 -20.51
C ASP A 191 -13.34 -12.88 -20.71
N ASP A 192 -12.35 -13.77 -20.69
CA ASP A 192 -12.54 -15.21 -20.85
C ASP A 192 -12.64 -15.99 -19.52
N VAL A 193 -12.48 -15.31 -18.37
CA VAL A 193 -12.37 -15.96 -17.06
C VAL A 193 -13.35 -15.36 -16.04
N ARG A 194 -14.26 -16.20 -15.54
CA ARG A 194 -15.14 -15.81 -14.42
C ARG A 194 -14.34 -15.74 -13.11
N VAL A 195 -14.05 -14.54 -12.65
CA VAL A 195 -13.50 -14.29 -11.30
C VAL A 195 -14.63 -14.09 -10.30
N MET A 196 -14.69 -14.93 -9.26
CA MET A 196 -15.67 -14.83 -8.17
C MET A 196 -14.94 -14.46 -6.88
N PHE A 197 -15.37 -13.37 -6.24
CA PHE A 197 -14.89 -13.00 -4.92
C PHE A 197 -15.81 -13.55 -3.84
N TYR A 198 -15.25 -13.97 -2.71
CA TYR A 198 -16.02 -14.46 -1.57
C TYR A 198 -15.71 -13.62 -0.33
N GLY A 199 -16.73 -13.34 0.48
CA GLY A 199 -16.60 -12.66 1.75
C GLY A 199 -15.91 -13.53 2.81
N PRO A 200 -15.53 -12.96 3.97
CA PRO A 200 -14.94 -13.72 5.08
C PRO A 200 -15.89 -14.78 5.67
N ASP A 201 -17.19 -14.70 5.37
CA ASP A 201 -18.24 -15.67 5.68
C ASP A 201 -18.36 -16.80 4.64
N GLY A 202 -17.55 -16.76 3.57
CA GLY A 202 -17.54 -17.74 2.48
C GLY A 202 -18.68 -17.57 1.48
N GLN A 203 -19.48 -16.49 1.58
CA GLN A 203 -20.55 -16.20 0.63
C GLN A 203 -19.99 -15.44 -0.58
N PRO A 204 -20.47 -15.71 -1.81
CA PRO A 204 -20.02 -14.97 -2.98
C PRO A 204 -20.39 -13.49 -2.81
N LEU A 205 -19.40 -12.61 -2.93
CA LEU A 205 -19.65 -11.20 -3.13
C LEU A 205 -20.35 -11.09 -4.49
N ALA A 206 -21.57 -10.56 -4.49
CA ALA A 206 -22.25 -10.26 -5.73
C ALA A 206 -21.31 -9.41 -6.58
N ALA A 207 -21.12 -9.78 -7.84
CA ALA A 207 -20.45 -8.93 -8.81
C ALA A 207 -21.35 -7.70 -9.00
N GLU A 208 -21.22 -6.70 -8.13
CA GLU A 208 -21.80 -5.40 -8.40
C GLU A 208 -21.13 -4.90 -9.68
N PRO A 209 -21.92 -4.52 -10.71
CA PRO A 209 -21.35 -3.92 -11.90
C PRO A 209 -20.58 -2.68 -11.45
N ALA A 210 -19.40 -2.48 -12.02
CA ALA A 210 -18.62 -1.27 -11.83
C ALA A 210 -19.55 -0.05 -11.93
N ALA A 211 -19.87 0.54 -10.78
CA ALA A 211 -20.75 1.69 -10.71
C ALA A 211 -19.93 2.90 -11.16
N THR A 212 -19.95 3.16 -12.47
CA THR A 212 -19.92 4.54 -12.96
C THR A 212 -21.11 5.28 -12.36
N GLY A 213 -20.88 6.32 -11.57
CA GLY A 213 -21.93 7.24 -11.18
C GLY A 213 -21.69 7.88 -9.82
N GLY A 214 -21.29 9.16 -9.84
CA GLY A 214 -21.18 9.97 -8.64
C GLY A 214 -22.50 10.06 -7.87
N GLY A 215 -22.38 10.05 -6.54
CA GLY A 215 -23.34 10.60 -5.59
C GLY A 215 -22.54 11.54 -4.70
N ASP A 216 -22.60 12.83 -4.99
CA ASP A 216 -23.47 13.74 -4.24
C ASP A 216 -23.00 13.87 -2.78
N THR A 217 -21.96 14.70 -2.60
CA THR A 217 -21.76 15.41 -1.34
C THR A 217 -22.97 16.32 -1.17
N ALA A 218 -24.01 15.78 -0.53
CA ALA A 218 -25.15 16.54 -0.06
C ALA A 218 -24.65 17.61 0.91
N ASP A 219 -24.52 18.79 0.33
CA ASP A 219 -24.65 20.12 0.90
C ASP A 219 -25.39 20.10 2.24
N GLN A 220 -24.61 20.22 3.32
CA GLN A 220 -25.11 20.66 4.62
C GLN A 220 -24.49 22.03 4.90
N ASN A 221 -24.85 23.05 4.12
CA ASN A 221 -24.75 24.41 4.61
C ASN A 221 -25.64 25.40 3.83
N GLY A 222 -26.93 25.41 4.16
CA GLY A 222 -27.87 26.35 3.55
C GLY A 222 -29.15 26.54 4.34
N ALA A 223 -29.13 27.52 5.25
CA ALA A 223 -30.26 28.38 5.60
C ALA A 223 -31.58 27.73 6.10
N ASP A 224 -31.78 27.71 7.43
CA ASP A 224 -33.11 27.94 7.99
C ASP A 224 -33.07 29.23 8.81
N ALA A 225 -33.60 30.29 8.20
CA ALA A 225 -33.92 31.54 8.86
C ALA A 225 -35.42 31.80 8.65
N GLY A 226 -36.17 31.75 9.75
CA GLY A 226 -37.31 32.65 9.96
C GLY A 226 -38.70 32.04 9.84
N GLY A 227 -39.33 31.83 11.00
CA GLY A 227 -40.46 32.66 11.39
C GLY A 227 -41.89 32.10 11.22
N ALA A 228 -42.54 31.97 12.38
CA ALA A 228 -43.97 32.14 12.65
C ALA A 228 -44.98 31.16 12.04
N ASP A 229 -45.77 30.48 12.89
CA ASP A 229 -47.16 30.91 13.16
C ASP A 229 -47.77 30.08 14.31
N GLN A 230 -48.33 30.78 15.31
CA GLN A 230 -49.17 30.23 16.36
C GLN A 230 -50.61 30.60 16.01
N GLY A 231 -51.52 29.62 15.93
CA GLY A 231 -52.95 29.94 15.89
C GLY A 231 -53.90 28.79 15.55
N GLY A 232 -54.88 28.57 16.44
CA GLY A 232 -56.24 28.07 16.12
C GLY A 232 -56.37 26.55 15.96
N ALA A 233 -56.87 25.77 16.93
CA ALA A 233 -58.26 25.68 17.42
C ALA A 233 -59.18 24.77 16.57
N GLU A 234 -59.88 23.89 17.31
CA GLU A 234 -61.15 23.20 16.99
C GLU A 234 -61.11 21.89 16.18
N MET A 235 -61.37 20.77 16.87
CA MET A 235 -62.48 19.88 16.49
C MET A 235 -63.07 19.18 17.71
N ASP A 236 -64.35 19.50 17.92
CA ASP A 236 -65.38 18.96 18.81
C ASP A 236 -65.42 17.45 19.06
N GLY A 237 -65.93 17.11 20.26
CA GLY A 237 -67.23 16.41 20.30
C GLY A 237 -67.31 15.11 21.12
N ASP A 238 -68.03 15.20 22.24
CA ASP A 238 -68.79 14.12 22.90
C ASP A 238 -67.94 13.01 23.57
N THR A 239 -68.14 12.56 24.81
CA THR A 239 -69.39 12.20 25.49
C THR A 239 -69.12 12.12 27.01
N THR A 240 -70.10 12.53 27.83
CA THR A 240 -70.61 11.84 29.03
C THR A 240 -69.58 11.18 29.98
N GLY A 241 -69.29 11.70 31.17
CA GLY A 241 -70.23 11.80 32.28
C GLY A 241 -70.19 10.54 33.18
N ARG A 242 -70.06 10.77 34.51
CA ARG A 242 -70.58 9.95 35.61
C ARG A 242 -69.58 9.09 36.43
N SER A 243 -69.21 9.70 37.57
CA SER A 243 -69.38 9.18 38.95
C SER A 243 -68.24 8.45 39.67
N GLN A 244 -67.83 9.18 40.72
CA GLN A 244 -67.37 8.79 42.06
C GLN A 244 -65.96 8.21 42.22
#